data_AF-A0AAX0U9J3-F1
#
_entry.id   AF-A0AAX0U9J3-F1
#
_cell.length_a   1.000
_cell.length_b   1.000
_cell.length_c   1.000
_cell.angle_alpha   90.00
_cell.angle_beta   90.00
_cell.angle_gamma   90.00
#
_symmetry.space_group_name_H-M   'P 1'
#
loop_
_entity.id
_entity.type
_entity.pdbx_description
1 polymer ?
#
loop_
_entity_poly.entity_id
_entity_poly.type
_entity_poly.pdbx_seq_one_letter_code
_entity_poly.pdbx_strand_id
1 'polypeptide(L)'
;MGLLRSFRAWRKLRRLPSIKIETKAAEAGSEPAAHAKWAVVIRNAQGARIGEAIYGLSQLTDRLYVHSLEIAPSARRRGYALAFLMMLNRYYKVPIVPMSDRAAGNPFWAAVRKLRPGGLAVLFEEGGEGAGGLPPRA
;
A
#
# COMPACT_ATOMS: atom_id res chain seq x y z
N MET A 1 -27.41 -17.31 -11.37
CA MET A 1 -26.93 -16.13 -12.14
C MET A 1 -25.91 -15.34 -11.31
N GLY A 2 -24.60 -15.56 -11.44
CA GLY A 2 -23.62 -14.85 -10.58
C GLY A 2 -22.13 -14.85 -10.97
N LEU A 3 -21.74 -15.44 -12.10
CA LEU A 3 -20.32 -15.69 -12.43
C LEU A 3 -19.66 -14.67 -13.38
N LEU A 4 -20.34 -13.55 -13.70
CA LEU A 4 -19.87 -12.63 -14.76
C LEU A 4 -19.10 -11.39 -14.25
N ARG A 5 -19.02 -11.15 -12.94
CA ARG A 5 -18.36 -9.93 -12.40
C ARG A 5 -16.84 -10.08 -12.17
N SER A 6 -16.33 -11.30 -12.04
CA SER A 6 -14.92 -11.59 -11.72
C SER A 6 -13.96 -11.45 -12.91
N PHE A 7 -14.41 -11.75 -14.13
CA PHE A 7 -13.54 -11.76 -15.32
C PHE A 7 -13.14 -10.37 -15.83
N ARG A 8 -13.99 -9.34 -15.69
CA ARG A 8 -13.66 -7.96 -16.15
C ARG A 8 -12.55 -7.31 -15.32
N ALA A 9 -12.52 -7.56 -14.01
CA ALA A 9 -11.45 -7.08 -13.15
C ALA A 9 -10.11 -7.74 -13.50
N TRP A 10 -10.13 -9.04 -13.81
CA TRP A 10 -8.95 -9.82 -14.24
C TRP A 10 -8.30 -9.29 -15.53
N ARG A 11 -9.09 -8.89 -16.54
CA ARG A 11 -8.53 -8.33 -17.78
C ARG A 11 -7.83 -6.98 -17.56
N LYS A 12 -8.33 -6.15 -16.64
CA LYS A 12 -7.69 -4.86 -16.29
C LYS A 12 -6.41 -5.05 -15.46
N LEU A 13 -6.34 -6.09 -14.63
CA LEU A 13 -5.14 -6.43 -13.85
C LEU A 13 -3.96 -6.89 -14.72
N ARG A 14 -4.22 -7.46 -15.91
CA ARG A 14 -3.17 -7.79 -16.88
C ARG A 14 -2.57 -6.57 -17.61
N ARG A 15 -3.20 -5.40 -17.51
CA ARG A 15 -2.73 -4.14 -18.13
C ARG A 15 -2.41 -3.08 -17.09
N LEU A 16 -1.71 -3.49 -16.03
CA LEU A 16 -1.14 -2.49 -15.13
C LEU A 16 -0.08 -1.67 -15.87
N PRO A 17 -0.05 -0.35 -15.66
CA PRO A 17 0.97 0.46 -16.28
C PRO A 17 2.34 0.08 -15.73
N SER A 18 3.34 0.08 -16.61
CA SER A 18 4.72 -0.12 -16.17
C SER A 18 5.15 1.09 -15.34
N ILE A 19 5.73 0.81 -14.17
CA ILE A 19 6.27 1.82 -13.27
C ILE A 19 7.75 1.55 -13.04
N LYS A 20 8.47 2.61 -12.71
CA LYS A 20 9.83 2.55 -12.15
C LYS A 20 9.79 3.25 -10.80
N ILE A 21 10.57 2.73 -9.85
CA ILE A 21 10.76 3.38 -8.56
C ILE A 21 12.20 3.85 -8.44
N GLU A 22 12.36 5.07 -7.95
CA GLU A 22 13.65 5.64 -7.59
C GLU A 22 13.62 5.91 -6.09
N THR A 23 14.48 5.23 -5.34
CA THR A 23 14.66 5.50 -3.92
C THR A 23 15.24 6.90 -3.79
N LYS A 24 14.49 7.80 -3.14
CA LYS A 24 15.07 9.05 -2.66
C LYS A 24 16.07 8.65 -1.60
N ALA A 25 17.32 9.11 -1.73
CA ALA A 25 18.25 9.08 -0.61
C ALA A 25 17.53 9.77 0.56
N ALA A 26 17.10 8.98 1.53
CA ALA A 26 16.45 9.53 2.70
C ALA A 26 17.53 10.31 3.44
N GLU A 27 17.32 11.62 3.62
CA GLU A 27 17.94 12.30 4.75
C GLU A 27 17.54 11.50 5.98
N ALA A 28 18.54 10.96 6.66
CA ALA A 28 18.40 10.15 7.84
C ALA A 28 17.81 10.99 8.98
N GLY A 29 16.51 11.22 8.93
CA GLY A 29 15.72 11.57 10.10
C GLY A 29 15.69 10.34 11.00
N SER A 30 16.72 10.24 11.84
CA SER A 30 16.88 9.25 12.91
C SER A 30 15.69 9.29 13.86
N GLU A 31 14.67 8.51 13.57
CA GLU A 31 13.91 7.85 14.64
C GLU A 31 14.30 6.37 14.61
N PRO A 32 14.45 5.71 15.78
CA PRO A 32 14.57 4.26 15.85
C PRO A 32 13.22 3.65 15.44
N ALA A 33 12.93 3.66 14.14
CA ALA A 33 11.74 3.06 13.60
C ALA A 33 11.86 1.54 13.77
N ALA A 34 10.77 0.92 14.24
CA ALA A 34 10.64 -0.54 14.36
C ALA A 34 10.77 -1.30 13.02
N HIS A 35 11.00 -0.60 11.90
CA HIS A 35 11.18 -1.12 10.55
C HIS A 35 11.96 -0.12 9.69
N ALA A 36 12.75 -0.64 8.74
CA ALA A 36 13.41 0.20 7.73
C ALA A 36 12.35 0.91 6.88
N LYS A 37 12.48 2.22 6.68
CA LYS A 37 11.58 3.04 5.85
C LYS A 37 12.31 3.50 4.59
N TRP A 38 11.67 3.35 3.44
CA TRP A 38 12.16 3.83 2.15
C TRP A 38 11.18 4.83 1.55
N ALA A 39 11.68 6.03 1.25
CA ALA A 39 10.97 7.00 0.44
C ALA A 39 11.30 6.78 -1.03
N VAL A 40 10.29 6.60 -1.87
CA VAL A 40 10.46 6.34 -3.30
C VAL A 40 9.63 7.29 -4.15
N VAL A 41 10.20 7.72 -5.27
CA VAL A 41 9.48 8.38 -6.35
C VAL A 41 8.98 7.33 -7.32
N ILE A 42 7.69 7.41 -7.67
CA ILE A 42 7.08 6.57 -8.68
C ILE A 42 7.12 7.32 -10.01
N ARG A 43 7.73 6.68 -11.02
CA ARG A 43 7.78 7.16 -12.40
C ARG A 43 7.00 6.23 -13.33
N ASN A 44 6.42 6.79 -14.39
CA ASN A 44 5.82 5.99 -15.45
C ASN A 44 6.91 5.46 -16.42
N ALA A 45 6.48 4.70 -17.44
CA ALA A 45 7.38 4.16 -18.47
C ALA A 45 8.15 5.24 -19.24
N GLN A 46 7.60 6.45 -19.37
CA GLN A 46 8.21 7.61 -20.02
C GLN A 46 9.18 8.37 -19.09
N GLY A 47 9.36 7.92 -17.85
CA GLY A 47 10.23 8.57 -16.87
C GLY A 47 9.60 9.79 -16.18
N ALA A 48 8.34 10.12 -16.46
CA ALA A 48 7.65 11.21 -15.77
C ALA A 48 7.32 10.81 -14.33
N ARG A 49 7.59 11.72 -13.38
CA ARG A 49 7.20 11.57 -11.97
C ARG A 49 5.67 11.62 -11.87
N ILE A 50 5.08 10.54 -11.37
CA ILE A 50 3.63 10.37 -11.26
C ILE A 50 3.16 10.21 -9.82
N GLY A 51 4.06 10.10 -8.86
CA GLY A 51 3.70 9.93 -7.46
C GLY A 51 4.91 9.68 -6.58
N GLU A 52 4.63 9.52 -5.29
CA GLU A 52 5.60 9.17 -4.26
C GLU A 52 4.99 8.17 -3.30
N ALA A 53 5.83 7.37 -2.68
CA ALA A 53 5.42 6.46 -1.63
C ALA A 53 6.49 6.36 -0.56
N ILE A 54 6.03 6.12 0.67
CA ILE A 54 6.89 5.74 1.79
C ILE A 54 6.40 4.38 2.25
N TYR A 55 7.28 3.38 2.20
CA TYR A 55 6.96 2.05 2.69
C TYR A 55 8.10 1.52 3.55
N GLY A 56 7.81 0.51 4.36
CA GLY A 56 8.81 -0.14 5.20
C GLY A 56 8.53 -1.61 5.41
N LEU A 57 9.56 -2.37 5.73
CA LEU A 57 9.48 -3.81 5.98
C LEU A 57 9.67 -4.05 7.47
N SER A 58 8.73 -4.77 8.09
CA SER A 58 8.83 -5.25 9.46
C SER A 58 10.22 -5.82 9.77
N GLN A 59 10.73 -5.63 10.98
CA GLN A 59 11.97 -6.28 11.43
C GLN A 59 11.92 -7.80 11.29
N LEU A 60 10.74 -8.39 11.48
CA LEU A 60 10.50 -9.83 11.31
C LEU A 60 10.33 -10.24 9.83
N THR A 61 10.39 -9.28 8.91
CA THR A 61 10.24 -9.47 7.46
C THR A 61 8.94 -10.17 7.06
N ASP A 62 7.90 -10.02 7.88
CA ASP A 62 6.61 -10.71 7.74
C ASP A 62 5.49 -9.79 7.22
N ARG A 63 5.70 -8.46 7.27
CA ARG A 63 4.71 -7.43 6.89
C ARG A 63 5.38 -6.26 6.19
N LEU A 64 4.69 -5.73 5.19
CA LEU A 64 5.10 -4.51 4.51
C LEU A 64 4.14 -3.37 4.85
N TYR A 65 4.66 -2.35 5.50
CA TYR A 65 3.91 -1.18 5.91
C TYR A 65 3.96 -0.10 4.84
N VAL A 66 2.80 0.37 4.37
CA VAL A 66 2.71 1.53 3.46
C VAL A 66 2.27 2.73 4.29
N HIS A 67 3.21 3.65 4.54
CA HIS A 67 3.02 4.86 5.34
C HIS A 67 2.35 5.96 4.52
N SER A 68 2.85 6.18 3.31
CA SER A 68 2.27 7.14 2.38
C SER A 68 2.28 6.55 0.97
N LEU A 69 1.22 6.82 0.21
CA LEU A 69 1.11 6.47 -1.20
C LEU A 69 0.29 7.54 -1.91
N GLU A 70 0.98 8.42 -2.61
CA GLU A 70 0.38 9.53 -3.31
C GLU A 70 0.64 9.45 -4.80
N ILE A 71 -0.44 9.50 -5.58
CA ILE A 71 -0.39 9.60 -7.04
C ILE A 71 -0.86 10.99 -7.45
N ALA A 72 -0.07 11.64 -8.30
CA ALA A 72 -0.36 12.95 -8.85
C ALA A 72 -1.78 12.98 -9.46
N PRO A 73 -2.58 14.04 -9.25
CA PRO A 73 -3.97 14.10 -9.72
C PRO A 73 -4.16 13.76 -11.20
N SER A 74 -3.25 14.22 -12.06
CA SER A 74 -3.21 13.95 -13.50
C SER A 74 -3.00 12.47 -13.87
N ALA A 75 -2.40 11.70 -12.96
CA ALA A 75 -2.10 10.28 -13.11
C ALA A 75 -3.08 9.36 -12.33
N ARG A 76 -4.01 9.91 -11.55
CA ARG A 76 -4.98 9.11 -10.77
C ARG A 76 -5.92 8.30 -11.67
N ARG A 77 -6.52 7.25 -11.08
CA ARG A 77 -7.47 6.31 -11.74
C ARG A 77 -6.89 5.53 -12.94
N ARG A 78 -5.57 5.56 -13.15
CA ARG A 78 -4.86 4.80 -14.20
C ARG A 78 -4.20 3.51 -13.70
N GLY A 79 -4.39 3.15 -12.43
CA GLY A 79 -3.87 1.91 -11.85
C GLY A 79 -2.43 1.97 -11.34
N TYR A 80 -1.77 3.13 -11.35
CA TYR A 80 -0.38 3.27 -10.86
C TYR A 80 -0.19 2.89 -9.39
N ALA A 81 -1.09 3.32 -8.50
CA ALA A 81 -1.05 2.91 -7.09
C ALA A 81 -1.13 1.39 -6.96
N LEU A 82 -2.01 0.74 -7.72
CA LEU A 82 -2.13 -0.72 -7.69
C LEU A 82 -0.91 -1.42 -8.31
N ALA A 83 -0.34 -0.87 -9.38
CA ALA A 83 0.89 -1.36 -9.99
C ALA A 83 2.04 -1.35 -8.98
N PHE A 84 2.14 -0.28 -8.20
CA PHE A 84 3.11 -0.15 -7.11
C PHE A 84 2.93 -1.22 -6.04
N LEU A 85 1.71 -1.40 -5.52
CA LEU A 85 1.43 -2.44 -4.53
C LEU A 85 1.69 -3.86 -5.06
N MET A 86 1.34 -4.13 -6.31
CA MET A 86 1.60 -5.44 -6.91
C MET A 86 3.10 -5.70 -7.13
N MET A 87 3.87 -4.67 -7.47
CA MET A 87 5.33 -4.78 -7.54
C MET A 87 5.92 -5.12 -6.17
N LEU A 88 5.51 -4.41 -5.10
CA LEU A 88 5.96 -4.70 -3.73
C LEU A 88 5.57 -6.12 -3.29
N ASN A 89 4.33 -6.53 -3.53
CA ASN A 89 3.86 -7.88 -3.18
C ASN A 89 4.61 -8.98 -3.94
N ARG A 90 5.00 -8.75 -5.19
CA ARG A 90 5.82 -9.71 -5.95
C ARG A 90 7.25 -9.80 -5.45
N TYR A 91 7.81 -8.68 -5.02
CA TYR A 91 9.18 -8.61 -4.54
C TYR A 91 9.32 -9.20 -3.13
N TYR A 92 8.52 -8.73 -2.17
CA TYR A 92 8.64 -9.14 -0.76
C TYR A 92 7.77 -10.36 -0.39
N LYS A 93 6.68 -10.63 -1.13
CA LYS A 93 5.76 -11.77 -0.89
C LYS A 93 5.13 -11.80 0.51
N VAL A 94 4.98 -10.65 1.14
CA VAL A 94 4.34 -10.47 2.45
C VAL A 94 3.06 -9.65 2.34
N PRO A 95 2.13 -9.76 3.30
CA PRO A 95 0.95 -8.90 3.36
C PRO A 95 1.33 -7.41 3.46
N ILE A 96 0.53 -6.58 2.78
CA ILE A 96 0.64 -5.12 2.84
C ILE A 96 -0.28 -4.59 3.93
N VAL A 97 0.24 -3.70 4.77
CA VAL A 97 -0.46 -3.04 5.88
C VAL A 97 -0.42 -1.53 5.63
N PRO A 98 -1.53 -0.88 5.28
CA PRO A 98 -1.57 0.58 5.16
C PRO A 98 -1.62 1.23 6.55
N MET A 99 -0.66 2.12 6.83
CA MET A 99 -0.49 2.79 8.14
C MET A 99 -1.20 4.15 8.21
N SER A 100 -2.27 4.34 7.45
CA SER A 100 -3.03 5.59 7.48
C SER A 100 -4.24 5.43 8.38
N ASP A 101 -4.51 6.42 9.25
CA ASP A 101 -5.66 6.40 10.19
C ASP A 101 -7.00 6.20 9.48
N ARG A 102 -7.06 6.58 8.20
CA ARG A 102 -8.24 6.45 7.33
C ARG A 102 -8.16 5.26 6.37
N ALA A 103 -7.20 4.35 6.51
CA ALA A 103 -6.97 3.30 5.53
C ALA A 103 -8.19 2.38 5.40
N ALA A 104 -8.81 1.98 6.52
CA ALA A 104 -10.01 1.15 6.51
C ALA A 104 -11.22 1.84 5.85
N GLY A 105 -11.34 3.17 6.01
CA GLY A 105 -12.38 3.99 5.39
C GLY A 105 -12.06 4.46 3.96
N ASN A 106 -10.83 4.24 3.48
CA ASN A 106 -10.42 4.70 2.17
C ASN A 106 -10.95 3.73 1.09
N PRO A 107 -11.76 4.22 0.13
CA PRO A 107 -12.36 3.37 -0.90
C PRO A 107 -11.31 2.67 -1.78
N PHE A 108 -10.11 3.23 -1.91
CA PHE A 108 -9.00 2.57 -2.58
C PHE A 108 -8.58 1.28 -1.85
N TRP A 109 -8.23 1.36 -0.56
CA TRP A 109 -7.78 0.20 0.20
C TRP A 109 -8.87 -0.84 0.39
N ALA A 110 -10.12 -0.41 0.59
CA ALA A 110 -11.27 -1.30 0.62
C ALA A 110 -11.44 -2.08 -0.71
N ALA A 111 -11.27 -1.40 -1.85
CA ALA A 111 -11.31 -2.04 -3.17
C ALA A 111 -10.15 -3.02 -3.36
N VAL A 112 -8.92 -2.65 -2.97
CA VAL A 112 -7.75 -3.52 -3.09
C VAL A 112 -7.91 -4.79 -2.23
N ARG A 113 -8.34 -4.65 -0.96
CA ARG A 113 -8.62 -5.80 -0.08
C ARG A 113 -9.68 -6.72 -0.67
N LYS A 114 -10.76 -6.16 -1.21
CA LYS A 114 -11.87 -6.95 -1.78
C LYS A 114 -11.47 -7.69 -3.06
N LEU A 115 -10.67 -7.06 -3.91
CA LEU A 115 -10.31 -7.61 -5.22
C LEU A 115 -9.16 -8.62 -5.16
N ARG A 116 -8.33 -8.59 -4.10
CA ARG A 116 -7.14 -9.45 -3.90
C ARG A 116 -6.34 -9.69 -5.20
N PRO A 117 -5.97 -8.62 -5.92
CA PRO A 117 -5.42 -8.75 -7.25
C PRO A 117 -4.08 -9.48 -7.25
N GLY A 118 -3.98 -10.56 -8.04
CA GLY A 118 -2.75 -11.36 -8.12
C GLY A 118 -2.30 -11.97 -6.79
N GLY A 119 -3.25 -12.25 -5.88
CA GLY A 119 -2.95 -12.80 -4.55
C GLY A 119 -2.52 -11.76 -3.51
N LEU A 120 -2.52 -10.47 -3.86
CA LEU A 120 -2.19 -9.38 -2.94
C LEU A 120 -3.06 -9.48 -1.67
N ALA A 121 -2.40 -9.67 -0.52
CA ALA A 121 -3.02 -9.64 0.79
C ALA A 121 -2.86 -8.23 1.39
N VAL A 122 -3.99 -7.63 1.78
CA VAL A 122 -4.00 -6.36 2.50
C VAL A 122 -4.63 -6.61 3.87
N LEU A 123 -3.87 -6.33 4.92
CA LEU A 123 -4.32 -6.39 6.31
C LEU A 123 -4.52 -4.95 6.79
N PHE A 124 -5.53 -4.72 7.60
CA PHE A 124 -5.65 -3.47 8.34
C PHE A 124 -5.24 -3.78 9.77
N GLU A 125 -4.39 -2.94 10.37
CA GLU A 125 -4.31 -2.95 11.82
C GLU A 125 -5.66 -2.42 12.32
N GLU A 126 -6.40 -3.29 13.01
CA GLU A 126 -7.47 -2.79 13.86
C GLU A 126 -6.78 -1.98 14.95
N GLY A 127 -7.16 -0.70 15.05
CA GLY A 127 -6.59 0.19 16.05
C GLY A 127 -6.58 -0.52 17.39
N GLY A 128 -5.42 -0.54 18.05
CA GLY A 128 -5.31 -1.08 19.39
C GLY A 128 -6.41 -0.47 20.26
N GLU A 129 -7.32 -1.31 20.71
CA GLU A 129 -8.30 -0.99 21.72
C GLU A 129 -7.55 -0.67 23.02
N GLY A 130 -7.81 0.51 23.60
CA GLY A 130 -7.78 0.72 25.05
C GLY A 130 -6.41 0.91 25.72
N ALA A 131 -5.78 2.07 25.55
CA ALA A 131 -4.96 2.65 26.61
C ALA A 131 -5.75 3.76 27.31
N GLY A 132 -6.30 3.47 28.51
CA GLY A 132 -6.81 4.48 29.44
C GLY A 132 -8.29 4.40 29.79
N GLY A 133 -8.72 3.28 30.36
CA GLY A 133 -10.06 3.15 30.94
C GLY A 133 -10.08 2.12 32.06
N LEU A 134 -9.35 2.39 33.15
CA LEU A 134 -9.58 1.68 34.41
C LEU A 134 -11.03 1.90 34.84
N PRO A 135 -11.82 0.86 35.13
CA PRO A 135 -13.14 1.07 35.72
C PRO A 135 -12.98 1.64 37.14
N PRO A 136 -13.85 2.58 37.57
CA PRO A 136 -13.85 3.00 38.97
C PRO A 136 -14.16 1.77 39.83
N ARG A 137 -13.27 1.50 40.79
CA ARG A 137 -13.56 0.55 41.86
C ARG A 137 -14.72 1.15 42.67
N ALA A 138 -15.80 0.39 42.76
CA ALA A 138 -16.93 0.65 43.65
C ALA A 138 -16.49 0.57 45.13
#